data_AF-A0A0S3QW80-F1
#
_entry.id   AF-A0A0S3QW80-F1
#
_cell.length_a   1.000
_cell.length_b   1.000
_cell.length_c   1.000
_cell.angle_alpha   90.00
_cell.angle_beta   90.00
_cell.angle_gamma   90.00
#
_symmetry.space_group_name_H-M   'P 1'
#
loop_
_entity.id
_entity.type
_entity.pdbx_description
1 polymer ?
#
loop_
_entity_poly.entity_id
_entity_poly.type
_entity_poly.pdbx_seq_one_letter_code
_entity_poly.pdbx_strand_id
1 'polypeptide(L)' 'MGFLKDPYAFICIFQTVLSSTNYRFILFTAGYEPLESIVRSISTTEASFELKNCSDDCVPLCNGRLLCFFGSRVDNFNT' A
#
# COMPACT_ATOMS: atom_id res chain seq x y z
N MET A 1 2.72 8.77 -16.25
CA MET A 1 3.01 8.71 -14.79
C MET A 1 4.37 8.05 -14.60
N GLY A 2 5.47 8.82 -14.48
CA GLY A 2 6.84 8.30 -14.48
C GLY A 2 7.20 7.43 -13.25
N PHE A 3 6.55 7.68 -12.11
CA PHE A 3 6.80 6.98 -10.83
C PHE A 3 6.34 5.53 -10.81
N LEU A 4 5.44 5.12 -11.70
CA LEU A 4 4.93 3.73 -11.75
C LEU A 4 5.82 2.80 -12.61
N LYS A 5 6.90 3.31 -13.21
CA LYS A 5 7.90 2.49 -13.92
C LYS A 5 8.66 1.57 -12.98
N ASP A 6 8.85 2.00 -11.75
CA ASP A 6 9.45 1.23 -10.67
C ASP A 6 8.59 1.40 -9.40
N PRO A 7 7.59 0.53 -9.20
CA PRO A 7 6.70 0.66 -8.05
C PRO A 7 7.42 0.39 -6.72
N TYR A 8 8.59 -0.27 -6.73
CA TYR A 8 9.37 -0.50 -5.52
C TYR A 8 10.05 0.79 -5.08
N ALA A 9 10.72 1.47 -6.02
CA ALA A 9 11.30 2.80 -5.77
C ALA A 9 10.24 3.79 -5.27
N PHE A 10 9.01 3.72 -5.80
CA PHE A 10 7.90 4.54 -5.34
C PHE A 10 7.57 4.32 -3.85
N ILE A 11 7.46 3.07 -3.40
CA ILE A 11 7.22 2.77 -1.98
C ILE A 11 8.42 3.16 -1.10
N CYS A 12 9.65 2.97 -1.56
CA CYS A 12 10.86 3.38 -0.82
C CYS A 12 10.92 4.89 -0.56
N ILE A 13 10.37 5.72 -1.45
CA ILE A 13 10.25 7.17 -1.22
C ILE A 13 9.35 7.43 0.01
N PHE A 14 8.20 6.76 0.10
CA PHE A 14 7.33 6.90 1.28
C PHE A 14 8.01 6.41 2.55
N GLN A 15 8.69 5.26 2.51
CA GLN A 15 9.46 4.76 3.64
C GLN A 15 10.50 5.79 4.10
N THR A 16 11.22 6.41 3.17
CA THR A 16 12.25 7.42 3.48
C THR A 16 11.66 8.68 4.10
N VAL A 17 10.56 9.19 3.54
CA VAL A 17 9.85 10.36 4.09
C VAL A 17 9.27 10.05 5.46
N LEU A 18 8.70 8.86 5.65
CA LEU A 18 8.16 8.43 6.94
C LEU A 18 9.25 8.19 7.98
N SER A 19 10.46 7.80 7.58
CA SER A 19 11.60 7.69 8.50
C SER A 19 12.13 9.05 8.96
N SER A 20 11.95 10.11 8.16
CA SER A 20 12.42 11.46 8.46
C SER A 20 11.36 12.39 9.05
N THR A 21 10.08 12.01 8.99
CA THR A 21 8.94 12.84 9.41
C THR A 21 7.93 12.05 10.24
N ASN A 22 7.02 12.76 10.90
CA ASN A 22 5.89 12.14 11.62
C ASN A 22 4.58 12.20 10.81
N TYR A 23 4.67 12.37 9.49
CA TYR A 23 3.49 12.38 8.64
C TYR A 23 2.85 10.99 8.53
N ARG A 24 1.59 10.99 8.11
CA ARG A 24 0.83 9.80 7.77
C ARG A 24 0.31 9.95 6.36
N PHE A 25 0.42 8.90 5.56
CA PHE A 25 0.02 8.90 4.17
C PHE A 25 -1.05 7.83 3.93
N ILE A 26 -1.94 8.12 2.98
CA ILE A 26 -2.89 7.17 2.44
C ILE A 26 -2.54 6.98 0.98
N LEU A 27 -2.35 5.72 0.57
CA LEU A 27 -2.05 5.32 -0.79
C LEU A 27 -3.20 4.49 -1.35
N PHE A 28 -3.83 4.99 -2.40
CA PHE A 28 -4.77 4.21 -3.21
C PHE A 28 -4.01 3.65 -4.41
N THR A 29 -3.95 2.33 -4.52
CA THR A 29 -3.30 1.63 -5.65
C THR A 29 -4.19 1.55 -6.89
N ALA A 30 -5.51 1.73 -6.72
CA ALA A 30 -6.51 1.67 -7.79
C ALA A 30 -6.46 0.38 -8.63
N GLY A 31 -6.05 -0.74 -8.04
CA GLY A 31 -5.95 -2.04 -8.72
C GLY A 31 -4.73 -2.17 -9.64
N TYR A 32 -3.74 -1.29 -9.52
CA TYR A 32 -2.48 -1.42 -10.23
C TYR A 32 -1.63 -2.55 -9.63
N GLU A 33 -1.73 -3.74 -10.25
CA GLU A 33 -1.15 -4.98 -9.74
C GLU A 33 0.34 -4.85 -9.32
N PRO A 34 1.25 -4.28 -10.13
CA PRO A 34 2.66 -4.25 -9.75
C PRO A 34 2.92 -3.54 -8.42
N LEU A 35 2.13 -2.51 -8.11
CA LEU A 35 2.22 -1.79 -6.83
C LEU A 35 1.56 -2.58 -5.69
N GLU A 36 0.42 -3.20 -5.96
CA GLU A 36 -0.28 -4.09 -5.03
C GLU A 36 0.61 -5.24 -4.54
N SER A 37 1.26 -5.92 -5.49
CA SER A 37 2.16 -7.04 -5.21
C SER A 37 3.33 -6.61 -4.30
N ILE A 38 3.91 -5.45 -4.60
CA ILE A 38 4.99 -4.87 -3.78
C ILE A 38 4.48 -4.54 -2.37
N VAL A 39 3.33 -3.88 -2.23
CA VAL A 39 2.74 -3.57 -0.92
C VAL A 39 2.52 -4.85 -0.10
N ARG A 40 1.97 -5.92 -0.69
CA ARG A 40 1.75 -7.20 0.00
C ARG A 40 3.06 -7.87 0.42
N SER A 41 4.09 -7.84 -0.45
CA SER A 41 5.41 -8.41 -0.13
C SER A 41 6.08 -7.71 1.06
N ILE A 42 6.00 -6.38 1.11
CA ILE A 42 6.58 -5.57 2.19
C ILE A 42 5.80 -5.82 3.49
N SER A 43 4.47 -5.85 3.42
CA SER A 43 3.62 -6.12 4.59
C SER A 43 3.91 -7.49 5.22
N THR A 44 4.11 -8.52 4.40
CA THR A 44 4.48 -9.86 4.87
C THR A 44 5.80 -9.86 5.66
N THR A 45 6.72 -8.94 5.30
CA THR A 45 8.01 -8.78 5.98
C THR A 45 7.88 -7.97 7.27
N GLU A 46 6.98 -6.97 7.31
CA GLU A 46 6.74 -6.10 8.47
C GLU A 46 5.75 -6.72 9.50
N ALA A 47 5.66 -8.05 9.56
CA ALA A 47 4.75 -8.81 10.42
C ALA A 47 4.55 -8.12 11.78
N SER A 48 3.31 -7.66 12.06
CA SER A 48 2.77 -7.25 13.39
C SER A 48 2.22 -5.82 13.57
N PHE A 49 1.60 -5.18 12.57
CA PHE A 49 0.71 -4.04 12.85
C PHE A 49 -0.76 -4.38 12.60
N GLU A 50 -1.40 -4.95 13.64
CA GLU A 50 -2.84 -5.16 13.74
C GLU A 50 -3.53 -3.80 13.94
N LEU A 51 -3.80 -3.07 12.85
CA LEU A 51 -4.69 -1.93 12.91
C LEU A 51 -6.12 -2.47 13.03
N LYS A 52 -6.66 -2.47 14.26
CA LYS A 52 -8.00 -2.98 14.65
C LYS A 52 -9.20 -2.58 13.76
N ASN A 53 -9.03 -1.62 12.86
CA ASN A 53 -10.09 -1.03 12.02
C ASN A 53 -9.77 -1.05 10.50
N CYS A 54 -8.75 -1.79 10.05
CA CYS A 54 -8.41 -1.89 8.63
C CYS A 54 -9.31 -2.96 7.99
N SER A 55 -10.06 -2.57 6.95
CA SER A 55 -10.85 -3.48 6.12
C SER A 55 -9.93 -4.51 5.44
N ASP A 56 -10.47 -5.66 5.00
CA ASP A 56 -9.72 -6.71 4.29
C ASP A 56 -8.95 -6.18 3.06
N ASP A 57 -9.42 -5.06 2.47
CA ASP A 57 -8.79 -4.39 1.33
C ASP A 57 -7.66 -3.41 1.70
N CYS A 58 -7.28 -3.34 2.98
CA CYS A 58 -6.38 -2.35 3.52
C CYS A 58 -5.15 -3.02 4.14
N VAL A 59 -3.97 -2.44 3.90
CA VAL A 59 -2.69 -2.93 4.41
C VAL A 59 -1.90 -1.80 5.06
N PRO A 60 -1.64 -1.86 6.38
CA PRO A 60 -0.78 -0.90 7.05
C PRO A 60 0.70 -1.25 6.83
N LEU A 61 1.49 -0.26 6.43
CA LEU A 61 2.95 -0.32 6.31
C LEU A 61 3.62 0.72 7.23
N CYS A 62 4.90 0.54 7.51
CA CYS A 62 5.75 1.49 8.23
C CYS A 62 5.18 1.90 9.62
N ASN A 63 4.89 0.91 10.47
CA ASN A 63 4.20 1.08 11.76
C ASN A 63 2.81 1.74 11.62
N GLY A 64 2.07 1.41 10.54
CA GLY A 64 0.73 1.94 10.29
C GLY A 64 0.70 3.42 9.91
N ARG A 65 1.83 4.01 9.52
CA ARG A 65 1.90 5.41 9.06
C ARG A 65 1.68 5.54 7.55
N LEU A 66 1.81 4.45 6.81
CA LEU A 66 1.37 4.36 5.42
C LEU A 66 0.20 3.38 5.36
N LEU A 67 -0.97 3.87 4.97
CA LEU A 67 -2.16 3.02 4.80
C LEU A 67 -2.39 2.80 3.31
N CYS A 68 -2.26 1.56 2.85
CA CYS A 68 -2.47 1.19 1.46
C CYS A 68 -3.87 0.60 1.29
N PHE A 69 -4.64 1.14 0.36
CA PHE A 69 -5.94 0.62 -0.03
C PHE A 69 -5.85 -0.01 -1.40
N PHE A 70 -6.24 -1.27 -1.47
CA PHE A 70 -6.28 -2.02 -2.69
C PHE A 70 -7.53 -1.69 -3.48
N GLY A 71 -7.39 -1.61 -4.80
CA GLY A 71 -8.53 -1.41 -5.68
C GLY A 71 -9.24 -2.74 -5.89
N SER A 72 -10.50 -2.85 -5.48
CA SER A 72 -11.34 -3.93 -5.98
C SER A 72 -11.55 -3.70 -7.47
N ARG A 73 -11.14 -4.69 -8.27
CA ARG A 73 -11.57 -4.75 -9.65
C ARG A 73 -13.08 -4.96 -9.58
N VAL A 74 -13.88 -3.96 -9.97
CA VAL A 74 -15.32 -4.15 -10.13
C VAL A 74 -15.50 -5.06 -11.35
N ASP A 75 -15.35 -6.36 -11.15
CA ASP A 75 -15.67 -7.38 -12.13
C ASP A 75 -17.19 -7.60 -12.09
N ASN A 76 -17.99 -6.57 -12.41
CA ASN A 76 -19.41 -6.74 -12.68
C ASN A 76 -19.63 -6.79 -14.19
N PHE A 77 -19.85 -8.00 -14.71
CA PHE A 77 -21.07 -8.43 -15.38
C PHE A 77 -20.76 -9.71 -16.19
N ASN A 78 -21.07 -10.87 -15.63
CA ASN A 78 -21.77 -11.88 -16.42
C ASN A 78 -22.69 -12.69 -15.51
N THR A 79 -23.95 -12.69 -15.95
CA THR A 79 -25.11 -13.43 -15.47
C THR A 79 -24.88 -14.93 -15.46
#